data_AF-A0A7I7K629-F1
#
_entry.id   AF-A0A7I7K629-F1
#
_cell.length_a   1.000
_cell.length_b   1.000
_cell.length_c   1.000
_cell.angle_alpha   90.00
_cell.angle_beta   90.00
_cell.angle_gamma   90.00
#
_symmetry.space_group_name_H-M   'P 1'
#
loop_
_entity.id
_entity.type
_entity.pdbx_description
1 polymer ?
#
loop_
_entity_poly.entity_id
_entity_poly.type
_entity_poly.pdbx_seq_one_letter_code
_entity_poly.pdbx_strand_id
1 'polypeptide(L)'
;MDQMWANRAASAETAITRRHLRRLWGLPGTQLGVVAWPATGRHRRFGTWHYWWQAHLLDNLVDAQLRDPKPERLTAIARQIRGHRIRNIGRWTNDYYDDMAWLALALERSGRLVGVGRDKALDTLADQFLSSWVPEDGGGIPWRKQDQFFNAPANGPAGIFLARYGDRLRRAQQMADWIDETLIDPDTKLVFDGIKGGSLVRAQYTYCQGVVLGLETELARRTTDERHHQRVHRLVAAVAEHMAPDGVIRGAGGGDGGLFNGILARYLALVATDLPSAGTEDDDARRTARSLVTSSARAAWDNRQTVDGTPLFGAFWDRAAELPTATAGDAQFVDGAVNSSEIPERDLSVQLSGWMLMEAAHTVAGDESGPVPAGERD
;
A
#
# COMPACT_ATOMS: atom_id res chain seq x y z
N MET A 1 -21.43 -1.01 13.37
CA MET A 1 -20.39 -0.09 12.84
C MET A 1 -19.86 -0.54 11.48
N ASP A 2 -19.81 -1.83 11.22
CA ASP A 2 -19.31 -2.40 9.96
C ASP A 2 -19.98 -1.84 8.68
N GLN A 3 -21.32 -1.85 8.61
CA GLN A 3 -22.07 -1.33 7.44
C GLN A 3 -21.75 0.14 7.11
N MET A 4 -21.43 0.96 8.12
CA MET A 4 -21.03 2.35 7.91
C MET A 4 -19.70 2.41 7.15
N TRP A 5 -18.70 1.66 7.58
CA TRP A 5 -17.39 1.62 6.91
C TRP A 5 -17.49 1.05 5.51
N ALA A 6 -18.31 0.01 5.33
CA ALA A 6 -18.57 -0.54 4.00
C ALA A 6 -19.14 0.51 3.03
N ASN A 7 -20.09 1.34 3.49
CA ASN A 7 -20.65 2.44 2.70
C ASN A 7 -19.64 3.56 2.41
N ARG A 8 -18.77 3.87 3.37
CA ARG A 8 -17.69 4.86 3.21
C ARG A 8 -16.67 4.41 2.16
N ALA A 9 -16.26 3.14 2.23
CA ALA A 9 -15.37 2.52 1.25
C ALA A 9 -16.00 2.46 -0.16
N ALA A 10 -17.27 2.06 -0.28
CA ALA A 10 -18.00 2.08 -1.55
C ALA A 10 -18.12 3.50 -2.15
N SER A 11 -18.25 4.52 -1.30
CA SER A 11 -18.28 5.92 -1.73
C SER A 11 -16.92 6.38 -2.26
N ALA A 12 -15.82 5.96 -1.62
CA ALA A 12 -14.45 6.23 -2.07
C ALA A 12 -14.15 5.55 -3.41
N GLU A 13 -14.52 4.28 -3.57
CA GLU A 13 -14.46 3.54 -4.84
C GLU A 13 -15.21 4.27 -5.97
N THR A 14 -16.41 4.77 -5.67
CA THR A 14 -17.23 5.54 -6.62
C THR A 14 -16.54 6.83 -7.04
N ALA A 15 -15.91 7.54 -6.11
CA ALA A 15 -15.14 8.75 -6.39
C ALA A 15 -14.01 8.46 -7.38
N ILE A 16 -13.19 7.43 -7.11
CA ILE A 16 -12.08 7.01 -7.99
C ILE A 16 -12.59 6.59 -9.37
N THR A 17 -13.65 5.78 -9.41
CA THR A 17 -14.24 5.29 -10.65
C THR A 17 -14.68 6.43 -11.56
N ARG A 18 -15.37 7.44 -11.02
CA ARG A 18 -15.86 8.58 -11.79
C ARG A 18 -14.71 9.51 -12.22
N ARG A 19 -13.82 9.84 -11.28
CA ARG A 19 -12.84 10.92 -11.45
C ARG A 19 -11.58 10.46 -12.19
N HIS A 20 -11.10 9.25 -11.92
CA HIS A 20 -9.78 8.80 -12.37
C HIS A 20 -9.80 7.68 -13.42
N LEU A 21 -10.77 6.76 -13.40
CA LEU A 21 -10.70 5.58 -14.28
C LEU A 21 -11.04 5.91 -15.73
N ARG A 22 -10.14 5.57 -16.65
CA ARG A 22 -10.31 5.75 -18.10
C ARG A 22 -9.76 4.55 -18.87
N ARG A 23 -10.25 4.34 -20.09
CA ARG A 23 -9.68 3.35 -21.02
C ARG A 23 -8.33 3.84 -21.54
N LEU A 24 -7.33 2.96 -21.59
CA LEU A 24 -6.01 3.28 -22.15
C LEU A 24 -6.16 3.53 -23.66
N TRP A 25 -6.00 4.79 -24.10
CA TRP A 25 -6.06 5.19 -25.51
C TRP A 25 -7.32 4.71 -26.25
N GLY A 26 -8.45 4.62 -25.53
CA GLY A 26 -9.72 4.11 -26.07
C GLY A 26 -9.79 2.60 -26.27
N LEU A 27 -8.73 1.85 -25.97
CA LEU A 27 -8.63 0.41 -26.21
C LEU A 27 -9.66 -0.37 -25.37
N PRO A 28 -10.56 -1.16 -25.99
CA PRO A 28 -11.49 -2.02 -25.27
C PRO A 28 -10.78 -3.02 -24.35
N GLY A 29 -11.43 -3.35 -23.23
CA GLY A 29 -10.86 -4.30 -22.26
C GLY A 29 -9.66 -3.77 -21.48
N THR A 30 -9.41 -2.47 -21.49
CA THR A 30 -8.41 -1.82 -20.63
C THR A 30 -9.03 -0.79 -19.71
N GLN A 31 -8.37 -0.57 -18.59
CA GLN A 31 -8.66 0.53 -17.66
C GLN A 31 -7.36 0.91 -16.95
N LEU A 32 -7.20 2.20 -16.68
CA LEU A 32 -6.12 2.77 -15.87
C LEU A 32 -6.65 4.02 -15.14
N GLY A 33 -6.03 4.38 -14.02
CA GLY A 33 -6.27 5.65 -13.34
C GLY A 33 -5.46 6.78 -13.96
N VAL A 34 -6.11 7.89 -14.32
CA VAL A 34 -5.38 9.14 -14.64
C VAL A 34 -4.81 9.72 -13.34
N VAL A 35 -3.62 10.30 -13.45
CA VAL A 35 -2.79 10.65 -12.29
C VAL A 35 -3.30 11.85 -11.49
N ALA A 36 -4.18 12.68 -12.06
CA ALA A 36 -4.72 13.83 -11.37
C ALA A 36 -6.19 14.11 -11.74
N TRP A 37 -6.93 14.69 -10.80
CA TRP A 37 -8.29 15.20 -11.00
C TRP A 37 -8.44 16.65 -10.47
N PRO A 38 -9.10 17.57 -11.21
CA PRO A 38 -9.62 17.42 -12.57
C PRO A 38 -8.55 17.12 -13.63
N ALA A 39 -8.82 16.12 -14.48
CA ALA A 39 -7.83 15.61 -15.42
C ALA A 39 -7.73 16.49 -16.69
N THR A 40 -6.52 17.00 -16.97
CA THR A 40 -6.18 17.69 -18.22
C THR A 40 -6.18 16.74 -19.43
N GLY A 41 -6.12 17.29 -20.64
CA GLY A 41 -6.03 16.48 -21.87
C GLY A 41 -4.74 15.64 -21.96
N ARG A 42 -3.65 16.05 -21.28
CA ARG A 42 -2.42 15.26 -21.15
C ARG A 42 -2.63 14.04 -20.27
N HIS A 43 -3.28 14.21 -19.12
CA HIS A 43 -3.62 13.12 -18.19
C HIS A 43 -4.54 12.10 -18.84
N ARG A 44 -5.60 12.54 -19.53
CA ARG A 44 -6.56 11.65 -20.21
C ARG A 44 -5.94 10.81 -21.32
N ARG A 45 -4.84 11.28 -21.93
CA ARG A 45 -4.07 10.53 -22.94
C ARG A 45 -2.96 9.68 -22.34
N PHE A 46 -2.85 9.59 -21.02
CA PHE A 46 -1.79 8.88 -20.30
C PHE A 46 -0.37 9.35 -20.67
N GLY A 47 -0.25 10.64 -21.00
CA GLY A 47 1.05 11.31 -21.22
C GLY A 47 1.86 11.47 -19.92
N THR A 48 1.18 11.37 -18.77
CA THR A 48 1.77 11.15 -17.45
C THR A 48 1.14 9.87 -16.88
N TRP A 49 1.97 8.99 -16.33
CA TRP A 49 1.55 7.70 -15.81
C TRP A 49 2.58 7.21 -14.80
N HIS A 50 2.12 6.81 -13.62
CA HIS A 50 2.97 6.30 -12.54
C HIS A 50 2.69 4.82 -12.34
N TYR A 51 3.71 4.00 -12.55
CA TYR A 51 3.59 2.54 -12.53
C TYR A 51 3.07 2.05 -11.18
N TRP A 52 3.71 2.42 -10.07
CA TRP A 52 3.32 1.90 -8.75
C TRP A 52 2.00 2.46 -8.23
N TRP A 53 1.59 3.67 -8.63
CA TRP A 53 0.23 4.17 -8.32
C TRP A 53 -0.85 3.27 -8.94
N GLN A 54 -0.60 2.70 -10.12
CA GLN A 54 -1.52 1.75 -10.73
C GLN A 54 -1.54 0.39 -10.03
N ALA A 55 -0.43 -0.03 -9.43
CA ALA A 55 -0.38 -1.22 -8.60
C ALA A 55 -1.26 -1.06 -7.35
N HIS A 56 -1.18 0.10 -6.67
CA HIS A 56 -2.07 0.38 -5.54
C HIS A 56 -3.54 0.57 -5.95
N LEU A 57 -3.81 1.10 -7.14
CA LEU A 57 -5.17 1.11 -7.68
C LEU A 57 -5.69 -0.32 -7.89
N LEU A 58 -4.86 -1.24 -8.39
CA LEU A 58 -5.21 -2.65 -8.50
C LEU A 58 -5.50 -3.26 -7.12
N ASP A 59 -4.66 -2.97 -6.12
CA ASP A 59 -4.88 -3.43 -4.74
C ASP A 59 -6.20 -2.94 -4.15
N ASN A 60 -6.56 -1.68 -4.34
CA ASN A 60 -7.84 -1.14 -3.85
C ASN A 60 -9.04 -1.76 -4.58
N LEU A 61 -8.91 -2.08 -5.88
CA LEU A 61 -9.95 -2.82 -6.61
C LEU A 61 -10.12 -4.24 -6.05
N VAL A 62 -9.03 -4.89 -5.64
CA VAL A 62 -9.09 -6.19 -4.94
C VAL A 62 -9.78 -6.03 -3.59
N ASP A 63 -9.45 -5.01 -2.80
CA ASP A 63 -10.12 -4.73 -1.51
C ASP A 63 -11.64 -4.58 -1.69
N ALA A 64 -12.08 -3.78 -2.66
CA ALA A 64 -13.50 -3.58 -2.92
C ALA A 64 -14.21 -4.87 -3.38
N GLN A 65 -13.52 -5.76 -4.10
CA GLN A 65 -14.05 -7.07 -4.46
C GLN A 65 -14.17 -8.00 -3.25
N LEU A 66 -13.27 -7.90 -2.27
CA LEU A 66 -13.34 -8.69 -1.04
C LEU A 66 -14.46 -8.21 -0.11
N ARG A 67 -14.63 -6.89 0.02
CA ARG A 67 -15.71 -6.28 0.79
C ARG A 67 -17.10 -6.62 0.26
N ASP A 68 -17.29 -6.59 -1.06
CA ASP A 68 -18.59 -6.78 -1.70
C ASP A 68 -18.40 -7.48 -3.06
N PRO A 69 -18.41 -8.82 -3.13
CA PRO A 69 -18.08 -9.53 -4.37
C PRO A 69 -19.06 -9.24 -5.52
N LYS A 70 -18.55 -8.73 -6.66
CA LYS A 70 -19.35 -8.43 -7.87
C LYS A 70 -18.65 -8.85 -9.17
N PRO A 71 -19.34 -9.49 -10.13
CA PRO A 71 -18.73 -9.85 -11.43
C PRO A 71 -18.11 -8.66 -12.19
N GLU A 72 -18.69 -7.48 -12.03
CA GLU A 72 -18.20 -6.24 -12.64
C GLU A 72 -16.84 -5.81 -12.08
N ARG A 73 -16.60 -6.04 -10.79
CA ARG A 73 -15.31 -5.75 -10.13
C ARG A 73 -14.22 -6.72 -10.59
N LEU A 74 -14.52 -8.01 -10.75
CA LEU A 74 -13.59 -8.97 -11.38
C LEU A 74 -13.21 -8.53 -12.79
N THR A 75 -14.19 -8.05 -13.55
CA THR A 75 -13.94 -7.49 -14.89
C THR A 75 -13.05 -6.24 -14.82
N ALA A 76 -13.28 -5.34 -13.86
CA ALA A 76 -12.45 -4.15 -13.67
C ALA A 76 -11.00 -4.49 -13.30
N ILE A 77 -10.79 -5.46 -12.40
CA ILE A 77 -9.47 -5.99 -12.01
C ILE A 77 -8.75 -6.55 -13.24
N ALA A 78 -9.41 -7.40 -14.03
CA ALA A 78 -8.83 -7.96 -15.25
C ALA A 78 -8.44 -6.87 -16.28
N ARG A 79 -9.28 -5.82 -16.42
CA ARG A 79 -9.01 -4.66 -17.29
C ARG A 79 -7.85 -3.80 -16.79
N GLN A 80 -7.72 -3.62 -15.48
CA GLN A 80 -6.62 -2.88 -14.86
C GLN A 80 -5.29 -3.60 -15.10
N ILE A 81 -5.23 -4.91 -14.82
CA ILE A 81 -4.05 -5.75 -15.06
C ILE A 81 -3.63 -5.72 -16.54
N ARG A 82 -4.61 -5.83 -17.46
CA ARG A 82 -4.34 -5.74 -18.90
C ARG A 82 -3.85 -4.36 -19.30
N GLY A 83 -4.48 -3.30 -18.81
CA GLY A 83 -4.10 -1.91 -19.07
C GLY A 83 -2.67 -1.62 -18.63
N HIS A 84 -2.30 -2.07 -17.43
CA HIS A 84 -0.97 -1.91 -16.84
C HIS A 84 0.12 -2.49 -17.75
N ARG A 85 -0.04 -3.76 -18.14
CA ARG A 85 0.91 -4.44 -19.03
C ARG A 85 1.04 -3.75 -20.38
N ILE A 86 -0.07 -3.35 -21.00
CA ILE A 86 -0.05 -2.69 -22.32
C ILE A 86 0.63 -1.33 -22.23
N ARG A 87 0.33 -0.55 -21.18
CA ARG A 87 0.95 0.76 -20.98
C ARG A 87 2.45 0.67 -20.71
N ASN A 88 2.90 -0.45 -20.14
CA ASN A 88 4.32 -0.80 -19.97
C ASN A 88 4.88 -1.63 -21.14
N ILE A 89 4.39 -1.39 -22.37
CA ILE A 89 4.93 -1.96 -23.62
C ILE A 89 4.98 -3.51 -23.59
N GLY A 90 3.96 -4.13 -22.98
CA GLY A 90 3.83 -5.57 -22.91
C GLY A 90 4.66 -6.26 -21.82
N ARG A 91 5.45 -5.51 -21.03
CA ARG A 91 6.33 -6.03 -19.98
C ARG A 91 5.74 -5.84 -18.58
N TRP A 92 6.16 -6.69 -17.65
CA TRP A 92 5.87 -6.54 -16.22
C TRP A 92 7.03 -5.86 -15.49
N THR A 93 8.26 -6.06 -15.96
CA THR A 93 9.44 -5.47 -15.33
C THR A 93 9.66 -4.02 -15.75
N ASN A 94 10.35 -3.27 -14.90
CA ASN A 94 10.90 -1.95 -15.18
C ASN A 94 12.29 -1.83 -14.52
N ASP A 95 12.77 -0.60 -14.29
CA ASP A 95 14.09 -0.34 -13.70
C ASP A 95 14.06 -0.14 -12.17
N TYR A 96 12.88 -0.08 -11.56
CA TYR A 96 12.65 0.21 -10.15
C TYR A 96 12.13 -1.05 -9.43
N TYR A 97 12.88 -1.55 -8.45
CA TYR A 97 12.54 -2.81 -7.79
C TYR A 97 11.34 -2.68 -6.85
N ASP A 98 11.16 -1.53 -6.22
CA ASP A 98 9.99 -1.16 -5.44
C ASP A 98 8.72 -1.14 -6.31
N ASP A 99 8.74 -0.46 -7.47
CA ASP A 99 7.63 -0.48 -8.43
C ASP A 99 7.21 -1.92 -8.78
N MET A 100 8.19 -2.76 -9.12
CA MET A 100 7.95 -4.18 -9.45
C MET A 100 7.37 -4.94 -8.26
N ALA A 101 7.84 -4.68 -7.03
CA ALA A 101 7.37 -5.35 -5.84
C ALA A 101 5.93 -4.96 -5.49
N TRP A 102 5.55 -3.70 -5.67
CA TRP A 102 4.16 -3.26 -5.53
C TRP A 102 3.23 -3.96 -6.51
N LEU A 103 3.63 -4.08 -7.79
CA LEU A 103 2.82 -4.83 -8.75
C LEU A 103 2.76 -6.32 -8.39
N ALA A 104 3.87 -6.92 -7.97
CA ALA A 104 3.91 -8.33 -7.58
C ALA A 104 2.91 -8.62 -6.46
N LEU A 105 2.86 -7.77 -5.42
CA LEU A 105 1.88 -7.87 -4.35
C LEU A 105 0.43 -7.76 -4.85
N ALA A 106 0.12 -6.77 -5.68
CA ALA A 106 -1.24 -6.57 -6.17
C ALA A 106 -1.70 -7.73 -7.09
N LEU A 107 -0.80 -8.26 -7.92
CA LEU A 107 -1.08 -9.43 -8.76
C LEU A 107 -1.23 -10.72 -7.94
N GLU A 108 -0.39 -10.91 -6.92
CA GLU A 108 -0.45 -12.05 -6.00
C GLU A 108 -1.80 -12.08 -5.28
N ARG A 109 -2.20 -10.94 -4.70
CA ARG A 109 -3.51 -10.80 -4.04
C ARG A 109 -4.66 -11.00 -5.01
N SER A 110 -4.58 -10.45 -6.22
CA SER A 110 -5.58 -10.63 -7.27
C SER A 110 -5.77 -12.12 -7.63
N GLY A 111 -4.68 -12.87 -7.75
CA GLY A 111 -4.73 -14.31 -8.01
C GLY A 111 -5.30 -15.10 -6.84
N ARG A 112 -4.69 -14.95 -5.66
CA ARG A 112 -5.01 -15.76 -4.47
C ARG A 112 -6.38 -15.47 -3.89
N LEU A 113 -6.79 -14.20 -3.83
CA LEU A 113 -7.99 -13.80 -3.08
C LEU A 113 -9.26 -13.72 -3.93
N VAL A 114 -9.12 -13.44 -5.24
CA VAL A 114 -10.29 -13.21 -6.12
C VAL A 114 -10.24 -13.97 -7.43
N GLY A 115 -9.25 -14.86 -7.62
CA GLY A 115 -9.18 -15.78 -8.76
C GLY A 115 -8.75 -15.14 -10.09
N VAL A 116 -8.23 -13.92 -10.10
CA VAL A 116 -7.73 -13.24 -11.31
C VAL A 116 -6.20 -13.28 -11.31
N GLY A 117 -5.63 -14.46 -11.60
CA GLY A 117 -4.20 -14.77 -11.49
C GLY A 117 -3.33 -14.43 -12.70
N ARG A 118 -2.02 -14.29 -12.45
CA ARG A 118 -0.97 -14.03 -13.45
C ARG A 118 0.32 -14.76 -13.09
N ASP A 119 0.27 -16.07 -12.91
CA ASP A 119 1.37 -16.88 -12.36
C ASP A 119 2.71 -16.66 -13.07
N LYS A 120 2.74 -16.68 -14.40
CA LYS A 120 3.97 -16.39 -15.19
C LYS A 120 4.56 -15.00 -14.91
N ALA A 121 3.70 -14.02 -14.63
CA ALA A 121 4.16 -12.68 -14.25
C ALA A 121 4.76 -12.68 -12.83
N LEU A 122 4.13 -13.40 -11.90
CA LEU A 122 4.63 -13.56 -10.53
C LEU A 122 5.98 -14.27 -10.51
N ASP A 123 6.17 -15.33 -11.31
CA ASP A 123 7.46 -15.99 -11.48
C ASP A 123 8.53 -15.02 -11.99
N THR A 124 8.20 -14.26 -13.06
CA THR A 124 9.11 -13.25 -13.63
C THR A 124 9.53 -12.22 -12.60
N LEU A 125 8.59 -11.74 -11.78
CA LEU A 125 8.86 -10.73 -10.75
C LEU A 125 9.64 -11.33 -9.56
N ALA A 126 9.30 -12.55 -9.13
CA ALA A 126 10.05 -13.28 -8.10
C ALA A 126 11.52 -13.43 -8.49
N ASP A 127 11.80 -13.79 -9.74
CA ASP A 127 13.17 -13.92 -10.23
C ASP A 127 13.93 -12.59 -10.18
N GLN A 128 13.27 -11.44 -10.42
CA GLN A 128 13.91 -10.13 -10.26
C GLN A 128 14.35 -9.88 -8.82
N PHE A 129 13.54 -10.21 -7.82
CA PHE A 129 13.88 -9.98 -6.41
C PHE A 129 14.92 -10.96 -5.89
N LEU A 130 14.89 -12.20 -6.38
CA LEU A 130 15.87 -13.21 -5.98
C LEU A 130 17.26 -12.94 -6.57
N SER A 131 17.33 -12.51 -7.84
CA SER A 131 18.59 -12.27 -8.54
C SER A 131 19.24 -10.91 -8.23
N SER A 132 18.49 -9.99 -7.63
CA SER A 132 18.98 -8.65 -7.26
C SER A 132 19.44 -8.54 -5.81
N TRP A 133 19.31 -9.61 -5.02
CA TRP A 133 19.84 -9.64 -3.67
C TRP A 133 21.37 -9.66 -3.70
N VAL A 134 22.03 -8.78 -2.94
CA VAL A 134 23.49 -8.58 -2.97
C VAL A 134 24.11 -8.95 -1.61
N PRO A 135 24.45 -10.23 -1.34
CA PRO A 135 25.05 -10.64 -0.07
C PRO A 135 26.39 -9.96 0.23
N GLU A 136 27.21 -9.73 -0.80
CA GLU A 136 28.55 -9.13 -0.69
C GLU A 136 28.54 -7.69 -0.17
N ASP A 137 27.46 -6.95 -0.39
CA ASP A 137 27.26 -5.58 0.10
C ASP A 137 26.49 -5.53 1.43
N GLY A 138 26.39 -6.66 2.13
CA GLY A 138 25.68 -6.79 3.41
C GLY A 138 24.21 -7.22 3.28
N GLY A 139 23.72 -7.50 2.06
CA GLY A 139 22.34 -7.88 1.79
C GLY A 139 21.49 -6.72 1.27
N GLY A 140 20.22 -7.02 1.02
CA GLY A 140 19.26 -6.09 0.42
C GLY A 140 19.19 -6.20 -1.11
N ILE A 141 18.08 -5.71 -1.67
CA ILE A 141 17.95 -5.37 -3.09
C ILE A 141 18.04 -3.84 -3.25
N PRO A 142 18.67 -3.34 -4.33
CA PRO A 142 18.76 -1.90 -4.58
C PRO A 142 17.40 -1.34 -4.98
N TRP A 143 17.25 -0.01 -4.85
CA TRP A 143 16.04 0.71 -5.23
C TRP A 143 15.77 0.61 -6.73
N ARG A 144 16.81 0.85 -7.54
CA ARG A 144 16.76 0.71 -9.01
C ARG A 144 17.96 -0.07 -9.52
N LYS A 145 17.86 -0.55 -10.76
CA LYS A 145 18.97 -1.26 -11.42
C LYS A 145 20.20 -0.38 -11.49
N GLN A 146 21.36 -0.96 -11.16
CA GLN A 146 22.67 -0.28 -11.14
C GLN A 146 22.78 0.84 -10.09
N ASP A 147 21.91 0.87 -9.07
CA ASP A 147 22.04 1.78 -7.92
C ASP A 147 22.83 1.14 -6.78
N GLN A 148 23.35 1.98 -5.89
CA GLN A 148 23.93 1.58 -4.60
C GLN A 148 23.10 2.10 -3.42
N PHE A 149 21.83 2.41 -3.67
CA PHE A 149 20.85 2.75 -2.65
C PHE A 149 19.95 1.56 -2.39
N PHE A 150 20.03 0.99 -1.19
CA PHE A 150 19.21 -0.12 -0.73
C PHE A 150 18.19 0.42 0.26
N ASN A 151 16.90 0.20 0.02
CA ASN A 151 15.86 0.88 0.77
C ASN A 151 14.75 -0.07 1.25
N ALA A 152 14.08 0.31 2.34
CA ALA A 152 12.94 -0.43 2.87
C ALA A 152 11.79 -0.56 1.85
N PRO A 153 11.50 0.45 1.00
CA PRO A 153 10.48 0.35 -0.05
C PRO A 153 10.70 -0.72 -1.13
N ALA A 154 11.94 -1.09 -1.44
CA ALA A 154 12.21 -2.21 -2.35
C ALA A 154 12.18 -3.55 -1.60
N ASN A 155 12.76 -3.59 -0.40
CA ASN A 155 12.98 -4.84 0.35
C ASN A 155 11.74 -5.34 1.09
N GLY A 156 10.98 -4.45 1.74
CA GLY A 156 9.78 -4.82 2.50
C GLY A 156 8.70 -5.45 1.62
N PRO A 157 8.22 -4.77 0.56
CA PRO A 157 7.25 -5.32 -0.38
C PRO A 157 7.70 -6.61 -1.07
N ALA A 158 8.98 -6.69 -1.47
CA ALA A 158 9.54 -7.92 -2.04
C ALA A 158 9.52 -9.06 -1.02
N GLY A 159 9.90 -8.80 0.23
CA GLY A 159 9.82 -9.76 1.32
C GLY A 159 8.39 -10.25 1.56
N ILE A 160 7.40 -9.34 1.62
CA ILE A 160 5.99 -9.70 1.81
C ILE A 160 5.53 -10.62 0.67
N PHE A 161 5.88 -10.27 -0.57
CA PHE A 161 5.53 -11.07 -1.73
C PHE A 161 6.16 -12.47 -1.65
N LEU A 162 7.45 -12.56 -1.32
CA LEU A 162 8.17 -13.83 -1.21
C LEU A 162 7.70 -14.70 -0.03
N ALA A 163 7.19 -14.10 1.05
CA ALA A 163 6.56 -14.82 2.15
C ALA A 163 5.21 -15.44 1.74
N ARG A 164 4.53 -14.87 0.74
CA ARG A 164 3.23 -15.35 0.24
C ARG A 164 3.34 -16.27 -0.98
N TYR A 165 4.39 -16.11 -1.79
CA TYR A 165 4.47 -16.71 -3.13
C TYR A 165 5.58 -17.78 -3.28
N GLY A 166 5.14 -19.05 -3.31
CA GLY A 166 6.00 -20.22 -3.48
C GLY A 166 6.87 -20.52 -2.25
N ASP A 167 7.83 -21.43 -2.42
CA ASP A 167 8.73 -21.85 -1.34
C ASP A 167 9.94 -20.90 -1.22
N ARG A 168 9.67 -19.65 -0.80
CA ARG A 168 10.66 -18.56 -0.74
C ARG A 168 10.74 -17.88 0.61
N LEU A 169 10.15 -18.50 1.65
CA LEU A 169 10.07 -17.96 3.01
C LEU A 169 11.44 -17.60 3.60
N ARG A 170 12.47 -18.43 3.34
CA ARG A 170 13.85 -18.16 3.78
C ARG A 170 14.36 -16.80 3.27
N ARG A 171 14.07 -16.44 2.01
CA ARG A 171 14.50 -15.15 1.47
C ARG A 171 13.76 -13.98 2.13
N ALA A 172 12.47 -14.16 2.40
CA ALA A 172 11.68 -13.16 3.13
C ALA A 172 12.24 -12.92 4.54
N GLN A 173 12.65 -13.98 5.26
CA GLN A 173 13.32 -13.85 6.57
C GLN A 173 14.65 -13.09 6.45
N GLN A 174 15.47 -13.39 5.43
CA GLN A 174 16.72 -12.66 5.21
C GLN A 174 16.51 -11.18 4.92
N MET A 175 15.46 -10.83 4.17
CA MET A 175 15.07 -9.43 3.92
C MET A 175 14.62 -8.74 5.21
N ALA A 176 13.82 -9.42 6.05
CA ALA A 176 13.38 -8.89 7.34
C ALA A 176 14.55 -8.66 8.30
N ASP A 177 15.46 -9.64 8.42
CA ASP A 177 16.65 -9.54 9.26
C ASP A 177 17.57 -8.40 8.80
N TRP A 178 17.79 -8.26 7.48
CA TRP A 178 18.57 -7.15 6.94
C TRP A 178 17.98 -5.79 7.28
N ILE A 179 16.65 -5.62 7.15
CA ILE A 179 15.97 -4.37 7.52
C ILE A 179 16.15 -4.08 9.01
N ASP A 180 15.94 -5.08 9.87
CA ASP A 180 16.04 -4.94 11.33
C ASP A 180 17.46 -4.57 11.78
N GLU A 181 18.47 -5.19 11.18
CA GLU A 181 19.88 -4.97 11.52
C GLU A 181 20.43 -3.66 10.96
N THR A 182 19.92 -3.20 9.82
CA THR A 182 20.53 -2.09 9.06
C THR A 182 19.74 -0.79 9.17
N LEU A 183 18.40 -0.85 9.14
CA LEU A 183 17.57 0.33 8.89
C LEU A 183 16.76 0.82 10.10
N ILE A 184 16.86 0.17 11.25
CA ILE A 184 16.15 0.59 12.45
C ILE A 184 16.87 1.77 13.11
N ASP A 185 16.13 2.86 13.30
CA ASP A 185 16.59 3.99 14.11
C ASP A 185 16.73 3.57 15.57
N PRO A 186 17.93 3.64 16.18
CA PRO A 186 18.12 3.24 17.57
C PRO A 186 17.33 4.12 18.55
N ASP A 187 16.99 5.36 18.18
CA ASP A 187 16.33 6.31 19.05
C ASP A 187 14.80 6.13 19.03
N THR A 188 14.19 6.23 17.85
CA THR A 188 12.72 6.16 17.68
C THR A 188 12.18 4.76 17.43
N LYS A 189 13.06 3.80 17.11
CA LYS A 189 12.70 2.46 16.61
C LYS A 189 11.92 2.44 15.30
N LEU A 190 11.78 3.58 14.62
CA LEU A 190 11.24 3.67 13.27
C LEU A 190 12.27 3.18 12.24
N VAL A 191 11.78 2.80 11.07
CA VAL A 191 12.57 2.35 9.93
C VAL A 191 13.00 3.56 9.11
N PHE A 192 14.31 3.72 8.92
CA PHE A 192 14.89 4.65 7.96
C PHE A 192 14.57 4.24 6.52
N ASP A 193 14.58 5.21 5.61
CA ASP A 193 14.29 4.99 4.19
C ASP A 193 15.25 3.96 3.57
N GLY A 194 16.55 4.11 3.81
CA GLY A 194 17.53 3.16 3.31
C GLY A 194 18.98 3.48 3.68
N ILE A 195 19.90 2.83 2.96
CA ILE A 195 21.34 2.99 3.07
C ILE A 195 21.93 3.19 1.67
N LYS A 196 22.75 4.23 1.50
CA LYS A 196 23.39 4.59 0.22
C LYS A 196 24.90 4.63 0.38
N GLY A 197 25.61 3.76 -0.34
CA GLY A 197 27.08 3.69 -0.27
C GLY A 197 27.60 3.55 1.17
N GLY A 198 26.92 2.76 2.01
CA GLY A 198 27.26 2.55 3.42
C GLY A 198 26.76 3.64 4.39
N SER A 199 26.13 4.71 3.90
CA SER A 199 25.60 5.79 4.74
C SER A 199 24.08 5.74 4.85
N LEU A 200 23.56 5.82 6.08
CA LEU A 200 22.11 5.81 6.34
C LEU A 200 21.41 7.05 5.78
N VAL A 201 20.34 6.83 5.03
CA VAL A 201 19.37 7.85 4.62
C VAL A 201 18.28 7.90 5.70
N ARG A 202 18.46 8.81 6.65
CA ARG A 202 17.67 8.85 7.91
C ARG A 202 16.25 9.39 7.77
N ALA A 203 15.76 9.61 6.55
CA ALA A 203 14.37 9.97 6.34
C ALA A 203 13.45 8.84 6.83
N GLN A 204 12.32 9.19 7.43
CA GLN A 204 11.35 8.23 7.96
C GLN A 204 9.99 8.53 7.34
N TYR A 205 9.48 7.56 6.58
CA TYR A 205 8.19 7.67 5.90
C TYR A 205 7.24 6.59 6.39
N THR A 206 5.95 6.90 6.46
CA THR A 206 4.91 6.01 6.99
C THR A 206 4.85 4.67 6.25
N TYR A 207 5.03 4.66 4.92
CA TYR A 207 5.02 3.42 4.15
C TYR A 207 6.20 2.48 4.41
N CYS A 208 7.39 3.01 4.75
CA CYS A 208 8.52 2.17 5.18
C CYS A 208 8.14 1.38 6.43
N GLN A 209 7.39 2.01 7.35
CA GLN A 209 6.91 1.35 8.56
C GLN A 209 5.85 0.30 8.19
N GLY A 210 4.92 0.67 7.31
CA GLY A 210 3.87 -0.22 6.83
C GLY A 210 4.42 -1.52 6.23
N VAL A 211 5.40 -1.43 5.33
CA VAL A 211 5.94 -2.63 4.67
C VAL A 211 6.72 -3.53 5.60
N VAL A 212 7.37 -2.97 6.63
CA VAL A 212 8.06 -3.77 7.65
C VAL A 212 7.06 -4.43 8.58
N LEU A 213 6.03 -3.71 9.03
CA LEU A 213 4.91 -4.31 9.76
C LEU A 213 4.27 -5.45 8.96
N GLY A 214 4.05 -5.24 7.67
CA GLY A 214 3.51 -6.24 6.76
C GLY A 214 4.39 -7.48 6.67
N LEU A 215 5.70 -7.30 6.45
CA LEU A 215 6.65 -8.39 6.33
C LEU A 215 6.74 -9.21 7.63
N GLU A 216 6.96 -8.54 8.75
CA GLU A 216 7.10 -9.18 10.05
C GLU A 216 5.81 -9.91 10.47
N THR A 217 4.63 -9.37 10.15
CA THR A 217 3.35 -10.06 10.38
C THR A 217 3.20 -11.31 9.50
N GLU A 218 3.58 -11.24 8.22
CA GLU A 218 3.52 -12.43 7.35
C GLU A 218 4.47 -13.54 7.82
N LEU A 219 5.64 -13.17 8.36
CA LEU A 219 6.62 -14.10 8.91
C LEU A 219 6.15 -14.69 10.24
N ALA A 220 5.65 -13.87 11.18
CA ALA A 220 5.06 -14.33 12.43
C ALA A 220 3.96 -15.39 12.22
N ARG A 221 3.17 -15.27 11.15
CA ARG A 221 2.14 -16.26 10.79
C ARG A 221 2.67 -17.57 10.22
N ARG A 222 3.89 -17.59 9.70
CA ARG A 222 4.44 -18.68 8.88
C ARG A 222 5.64 -19.37 9.51
N THR A 223 6.19 -18.80 10.58
CA THR A 223 7.31 -19.35 11.33
C THR A 223 6.94 -19.46 12.80
N THR A 224 7.80 -20.12 13.57
CA THR A 224 7.69 -20.20 15.04
C THR A 224 8.69 -19.27 15.73
N ASP A 225 9.28 -18.31 14.98
CA ASP A 225 10.33 -17.44 15.49
C ASP A 225 9.73 -16.22 16.18
N GLU A 226 9.79 -16.19 17.51
CA GLU A 226 9.22 -15.13 18.36
C GLU A 226 9.71 -13.72 18.02
N ARG A 227 10.92 -13.60 17.45
CA ARG A 227 11.50 -12.31 17.04
C ARG A 227 10.58 -11.50 16.13
N HIS A 228 9.80 -12.16 15.27
CA HIS A 228 8.90 -11.47 14.34
C HIS A 228 7.74 -10.79 15.08
N HIS A 229 7.20 -11.43 16.13
CA HIS A 229 6.22 -10.81 17.02
C HIS A 229 6.79 -9.58 17.71
N GLN A 230 7.97 -9.73 18.33
CA GLN A 230 8.67 -8.65 19.04
C GLN A 230 8.95 -7.43 18.15
N ARG A 231 9.35 -7.67 16.89
CA ARG A 231 9.57 -6.60 15.90
C ARG A 231 8.28 -5.90 15.51
N VAL A 232 7.15 -6.62 15.39
CA VAL A 232 5.83 -6.01 15.18
C VAL A 232 5.45 -5.14 16.37
N HIS A 233 5.57 -5.64 17.61
CA HIS A 233 5.21 -4.87 18.81
C HIS A 233 6.00 -3.56 18.90
N ARG A 234 7.33 -3.65 18.75
CA ARG A 234 8.24 -2.50 18.78
C ARG A 234 7.86 -1.46 17.73
N LEU A 235 7.58 -1.89 16.50
CA LEU A 235 7.28 -0.97 15.40
C LEU A 235 5.88 -0.37 15.50
N VAL A 236 4.87 -1.12 15.97
CA VAL A 236 3.53 -0.57 16.26
C VAL A 236 3.62 0.53 17.31
N ALA A 237 4.36 0.29 18.40
CA ALA A 237 4.56 1.28 19.45
C ALA A 237 5.27 2.54 18.91
N ALA A 238 6.34 2.38 18.13
CA ALA A 238 7.06 3.49 17.51
C ALA A 238 6.19 4.30 16.55
N VAL A 239 5.36 3.65 15.74
CA VAL A 239 4.41 4.30 14.84
C VAL A 239 3.38 5.12 15.64
N ALA A 240 2.83 4.55 16.71
CA ALA A 240 1.88 5.25 17.57
C ALA A 240 2.51 6.49 18.21
N GLU A 241 3.73 6.38 18.72
CA GLU A 241 4.41 7.48 19.41
C GLU A 241 4.84 8.60 18.46
N HIS A 242 5.46 8.26 17.32
CA HIS A 242 6.18 9.24 16.50
C HIS A 242 5.44 9.63 15.22
N MET A 243 4.59 8.77 14.67
CA MET A 243 3.86 9.00 13.41
C MET A 243 2.36 9.23 13.59
N ALA A 244 1.82 8.95 14.78
CA ALA A 244 0.43 9.21 15.13
C ALA A 244 0.24 9.61 16.62
N PRO A 245 1.00 10.59 17.16
CA PRO A 245 0.93 10.94 18.59
C PRO A 245 -0.45 11.42 19.04
N ASP A 246 -1.23 12.01 18.12
CA ASP A 246 -2.59 12.47 18.35
C ASP A 246 -3.64 11.41 17.96
N GLY A 247 -3.20 10.16 17.75
CA GLY A 247 -4.00 9.03 17.27
C GLY A 247 -4.23 8.99 15.76
N VAL A 248 -3.96 10.08 15.03
CA VAL A 248 -4.12 10.16 13.57
C VAL A 248 -2.77 10.06 12.87
N ILE A 249 -2.65 9.17 11.87
CA ILE A 249 -1.44 9.02 11.06
C ILE A 249 -1.13 10.34 10.33
N ARG A 250 0.09 10.83 10.49
CA ARG A 250 0.55 12.10 9.91
C ARG A 250 0.75 12.01 8.39
N GLY A 251 0.21 13.01 7.69
CA GLY A 251 0.31 13.22 6.25
C GLY A 251 1.74 13.39 5.72
N ALA A 252 1.98 13.06 4.44
CA ALA A 252 3.27 13.26 3.77
C ALA A 252 3.16 14.08 2.46
N GLY A 253 2.09 14.87 2.30
CA GLY A 253 1.84 15.68 1.10
C GLY A 253 1.27 14.88 -0.09
N GLY A 254 1.32 15.48 -1.28
CA GLY A 254 0.87 14.87 -2.53
C GLY A 254 1.97 14.07 -3.24
N GLY A 255 1.83 13.90 -4.56
CA GLY A 255 2.81 13.13 -5.34
C GLY A 255 2.93 11.70 -4.80
N ASP A 256 4.14 11.17 -4.72
CA ASP A 256 4.36 9.82 -4.16
C ASP A 256 3.98 9.74 -2.67
N GLY A 257 4.23 10.82 -1.91
CA GLY A 257 3.89 10.94 -0.50
C GLY A 257 2.41 10.73 -0.20
N GLY A 258 1.54 10.99 -1.18
CA GLY A 258 0.10 10.81 -1.07
C GLY A 258 -0.31 9.37 -0.77
N LEU A 259 0.47 8.37 -1.21
CA LEU A 259 0.19 6.94 -0.97
C LEU A 259 0.67 6.45 0.40
N PHE A 260 1.62 7.15 1.03
CA PHE A 260 2.41 6.55 2.11
C PHE A 260 1.56 6.13 3.31
N ASN A 261 0.59 6.96 3.69
CA ASN A 261 -0.25 6.70 4.87
C ASN A 261 -1.28 5.60 4.62
N GLY A 262 -1.77 5.48 3.38
CA GLY A 262 -2.66 4.39 3.00
C GLY A 262 -1.94 3.05 3.13
N ILE A 263 -0.69 2.98 2.69
CA ILE A 263 0.14 1.77 2.82
C ILE A 263 0.36 1.42 4.29
N LEU A 264 0.68 2.39 5.14
CA LEU A 264 0.77 2.17 6.58
C LEU A 264 -0.55 1.64 7.15
N ALA A 265 -1.67 2.28 6.83
CA ALA A 265 -2.99 1.86 7.31
C ALA A 265 -3.36 0.44 6.86
N ARG A 266 -3.02 0.04 5.63
CA ARG A 266 -3.23 -1.33 5.13
C ARG A 266 -2.51 -2.35 6.00
N TYR A 267 -1.25 -2.11 6.32
CA TYR A 267 -0.46 -3.09 7.07
C TYR A 267 -0.71 -3.02 8.59
N LEU A 268 -1.12 -1.88 9.13
CA LEU A 268 -1.70 -1.82 10.48
C LEU A 268 -3.01 -2.62 10.56
N ALA A 269 -3.85 -2.58 9.52
CA ALA A 269 -5.02 -3.45 9.47
C ALA A 269 -4.63 -4.93 9.42
N LEU A 270 -3.62 -5.31 8.63
CA LEU A 270 -3.07 -6.67 8.62
C LEU A 270 -2.54 -7.09 10.01
N VAL A 271 -1.83 -6.22 10.73
CA VAL A 271 -1.40 -6.50 12.11
C VAL A 271 -2.64 -6.76 12.98
N ALA A 272 -3.63 -5.87 12.92
CA ALA A 272 -4.83 -5.97 13.76
C ALA A 272 -5.63 -7.27 13.55
N THR A 273 -5.70 -7.77 12.31
CA THR A 273 -6.52 -8.93 11.95
C THR A 273 -5.76 -10.25 11.87
N ASP A 274 -4.46 -10.22 11.58
CA ASP A 274 -3.72 -11.42 11.18
C ASP A 274 -2.44 -11.69 11.99
N LEU A 275 -1.99 -10.79 12.88
CA LEU A 275 -0.93 -11.12 13.84
C LEU A 275 -1.44 -12.25 14.77
N PRO A 276 -0.77 -13.41 14.85
CA PRO A 276 -1.20 -14.48 15.75
C PRO A 276 -1.19 -14.00 17.20
N SER A 277 -2.25 -14.33 17.93
CA SER A 277 -2.37 -13.99 19.35
C SER A 277 -1.69 -15.07 20.20
N ALA A 278 -0.43 -14.87 20.58
CA ALA A 278 0.32 -15.77 21.46
C ALA A 278 0.47 -15.22 22.90
N GLY A 279 0.20 -13.93 23.12
CA GLY A 279 0.24 -13.31 24.44
C GLY A 279 -0.37 -11.91 24.49
N THR A 280 -0.27 -11.27 25.66
CA THR A 280 -0.83 -9.94 25.90
C THR A 280 -0.21 -8.86 25.02
N GLU A 281 1.08 -8.99 24.68
CA GLU A 281 1.80 -8.03 23.82
C GLU A 281 1.27 -8.06 22.37
N ASP A 282 0.93 -9.24 21.84
CA ASP A 282 0.26 -9.37 20.54
C ASP A 282 -1.10 -8.68 20.55
N ASP A 283 -1.87 -8.93 21.60
CA ASP A 283 -3.19 -8.33 21.77
C ASP A 283 -3.11 -6.80 21.90
N ASP A 284 -2.10 -6.27 22.58
CA ASP A 284 -1.83 -4.83 22.68
C ASP A 284 -1.43 -4.24 21.32
N ALA A 285 -0.57 -4.91 20.56
CA ALA A 285 -0.18 -4.48 19.22
C ALA A 285 -1.40 -4.48 18.27
N ARG A 286 -2.23 -5.53 18.32
CA ARG A 286 -3.48 -5.62 17.53
C ARG A 286 -4.46 -4.52 17.88
N ARG A 287 -4.68 -4.26 19.18
CA ARG A 287 -5.54 -3.16 19.66
C ARG A 287 -5.03 -1.80 19.23
N THR A 288 -3.73 -1.56 19.36
CA THR A 288 -3.09 -0.29 18.98
C THR A 288 -3.22 -0.06 17.47
N ALA A 289 -2.88 -1.05 16.66
CA ALA A 289 -2.98 -0.96 15.21
C ALA A 289 -4.42 -0.69 14.75
N ARG A 290 -5.41 -1.36 15.36
CA ARG A 290 -6.84 -1.13 15.11
C ARG A 290 -7.27 0.29 15.49
N SER A 291 -6.83 0.78 16.65
CA SER A 291 -7.11 2.14 17.10
C SER A 291 -6.59 3.18 16.11
N LEU A 292 -5.33 3.04 15.66
CA LEU A 292 -4.72 3.94 14.68
C LEU A 292 -5.47 3.95 13.35
N VAL A 293 -5.86 2.79 12.82
CA VAL A 293 -6.63 2.69 11.57
C VAL A 293 -8.00 3.36 11.73
N THR A 294 -8.74 3.03 12.78
CA THR A 294 -10.12 3.51 12.95
C THR A 294 -10.21 5.00 13.29
N SER A 295 -9.30 5.52 14.12
CA SER A 295 -9.22 6.95 14.44
C SER A 295 -8.77 7.78 13.23
N SER A 296 -7.75 7.33 12.51
CA SER A 296 -7.33 7.96 11.25
C SER A 296 -8.45 7.96 10.22
N ALA A 297 -9.18 6.85 10.08
CA ALA A 297 -10.30 6.76 9.15
C ALA A 297 -11.47 7.69 9.53
N ARG A 298 -11.73 7.89 10.82
CA ARG A 298 -12.72 8.87 11.28
C ARG A 298 -12.27 10.28 10.92
N ALA A 299 -11.04 10.64 11.26
CA ALA A 299 -10.46 11.95 10.97
C ALA A 299 -10.46 12.25 9.45
N ALA A 300 -9.94 11.33 8.64
CA ALA A 300 -9.92 11.45 7.18
C ALA A 300 -11.32 11.61 6.59
N TRP A 301 -12.30 10.88 7.14
CA TRP A 301 -13.68 11.00 6.70
C TRP A 301 -14.26 12.35 7.09
N ASP A 302 -14.13 12.78 8.35
CA ASP A 302 -14.74 14.01 8.84
C ASP A 302 -14.12 15.26 8.20
N ASN A 303 -12.84 15.19 7.82
CA ASN A 303 -12.11 16.24 7.13
C ASN A 303 -12.19 16.17 5.59
N ARG A 304 -12.86 15.19 4.99
CA ARG A 304 -13.00 15.11 3.54
C ARG A 304 -13.86 16.25 2.99
N GLN A 305 -13.63 16.63 1.73
CA GLN A 305 -14.61 17.42 0.98
C GLN A 305 -15.63 16.51 0.30
N THR A 306 -16.78 17.07 -0.05
CA THR A 306 -17.80 16.39 -0.86
C THR A 306 -17.91 17.08 -2.21
N VAL A 307 -17.61 16.36 -3.29
CA VAL A 307 -17.77 16.86 -4.67
C VAL A 307 -18.62 15.89 -5.48
N ASP A 308 -19.68 16.40 -6.09
CA ASP A 308 -20.67 15.62 -6.86
C ASP A 308 -21.20 14.40 -6.09
N GLY A 309 -21.45 14.59 -4.78
CA GLY A 309 -21.96 13.55 -3.88
C GLY A 309 -20.95 12.45 -3.53
N THR A 310 -19.66 12.62 -3.82
CA THR A 310 -18.60 11.63 -3.54
C THR A 310 -17.44 12.27 -2.77
N PRO A 311 -16.74 11.51 -1.90
CA PRO A 311 -15.68 12.06 -1.04
C PRO A 311 -14.45 12.49 -1.85
N LEU A 312 -13.78 13.53 -1.41
CA LEU A 312 -12.44 13.94 -1.83
C LEU A 312 -11.56 14.02 -0.57
N PHE A 313 -10.55 13.16 -0.49
CA PHE A 313 -9.70 13.04 0.68
C PHE A 313 -8.49 13.97 0.61
N GLY A 314 -8.03 14.42 1.77
CA GLY A 314 -6.82 15.23 1.94
C GLY A 314 -5.55 14.38 2.01
N ALA A 315 -4.41 15.00 1.69
CA ALA A 315 -3.09 14.41 1.94
C ALA A 315 -2.75 14.31 3.44
N PHE A 316 -3.45 15.08 4.25
CA PHE A 316 -3.35 15.13 5.71
C PHE A 316 -4.75 14.89 6.27
N TRP A 317 -4.90 13.89 7.13
CA TRP A 317 -6.22 13.44 7.61
C TRP A 317 -6.73 14.20 8.83
N ASP A 318 -5.87 15.02 9.45
CA ASP A 318 -6.13 15.85 10.63
C ASP A 318 -6.71 17.24 10.31
N ARG A 319 -6.83 17.60 9.03
CA ARG A 319 -7.35 18.88 8.58
C ARG A 319 -8.21 18.76 7.33
N ALA A 320 -9.12 19.71 7.16
CA ALA A 320 -10.03 19.76 6.03
C ALA A 320 -9.28 19.70 4.69
N ALA A 321 -9.72 18.81 3.80
CA ALA A 321 -9.18 18.67 2.46
C ALA A 321 -9.46 19.94 1.64
N GLU A 322 -8.54 20.30 0.75
CA GLU A 322 -8.68 21.46 -0.12
C GLU A 322 -9.28 21.09 -1.48
N LEU A 323 -10.19 21.93 -1.98
CA LEU A 323 -10.79 21.69 -3.29
C LEU A 323 -9.81 22.08 -4.40
N PRO A 324 -9.47 21.17 -5.31
CA PRO A 324 -8.53 21.47 -6.38
C PRO A 324 -9.11 22.42 -7.43
N THR A 325 -8.33 23.41 -7.84
CA THR A 325 -8.65 24.28 -8.97
C THR A 325 -8.00 23.77 -10.25
N ALA A 326 -8.61 24.01 -11.42
CA ALA A 326 -8.07 23.52 -12.70
C ALA A 326 -6.70 24.14 -13.08
N THR A 327 -6.32 25.25 -12.43
CA THR A 327 -5.11 26.03 -12.68
C THR A 327 -3.96 25.72 -11.72
N ALA A 328 -4.19 24.94 -10.66
CA ALA A 328 -3.15 24.56 -9.71
C ALA A 328 -2.08 23.68 -10.37
N GLY A 329 -0.81 23.90 -10.00
CA GLY A 329 0.34 23.19 -10.53
C GLY A 329 0.25 21.66 -10.34
N ASP A 330 0.57 20.92 -11.39
CA ASP A 330 0.57 19.45 -11.36
C ASP A 330 1.81 18.89 -10.62
N ALA A 331 1.69 17.67 -10.10
CA ALA A 331 2.78 16.89 -9.53
C ALA A 331 3.92 16.68 -10.55
N GLN A 332 5.17 16.71 -10.09
CA GLN A 332 6.35 16.69 -10.95
C GLN A 332 7.28 15.53 -10.64
N PHE A 333 7.72 14.80 -11.67
CA PHE A 333 8.71 13.74 -11.52
C PHE A 333 10.12 14.32 -11.50
N VAL A 334 10.84 14.12 -10.40
CA VAL A 334 12.22 14.58 -10.17
C VAL A 334 13.01 13.44 -9.53
N ASP A 335 14.14 13.07 -10.14
CA ASP A 335 15.09 12.10 -9.60
C ASP A 335 14.51 10.73 -9.17
N GLY A 336 13.50 10.24 -9.88
CA GLY A 336 12.88 8.94 -9.58
C GLY A 336 11.65 9.01 -8.68
N ALA A 337 11.35 10.18 -8.11
CA ALA A 337 10.19 10.40 -7.25
C ALA A 337 9.22 11.43 -7.86
N VAL A 338 7.95 11.36 -7.49
CA VAL A 338 6.91 12.32 -7.85
C VAL A 338 6.68 13.28 -6.68
N ASN A 339 7.04 14.54 -6.88
CA ASN A 339 6.78 15.61 -5.93
C ASN A 339 5.31 16.04 -5.96
N SER A 340 4.85 16.57 -4.83
CA SER A 340 3.48 17.04 -4.65
C SER A 340 3.03 18.03 -5.72
N SER A 341 1.77 17.92 -6.15
CA SER A 341 1.07 19.02 -6.79
C SER A 341 0.87 20.18 -5.82
N GLU A 342 0.54 21.36 -6.35
CA GLU A 342 0.24 22.56 -5.55
C GLU A 342 -0.97 22.33 -4.62
N ILE A 343 -1.94 21.53 -5.07
CA ILE A 343 -3.06 21.06 -4.25
C ILE A 343 -3.02 19.52 -4.25
N PRO A 344 -2.44 18.88 -3.22
CA PRO A 344 -2.23 17.43 -3.14
C PRO A 344 -3.46 16.57 -3.43
N GLU A 345 -4.66 17.06 -3.07
CA GLU A 345 -5.95 16.40 -3.26
C GLU A 345 -6.24 16.07 -4.73
N ARG A 346 -5.53 16.71 -5.67
CA ARG A 346 -5.57 16.39 -7.10
C ARG A 346 -5.02 15.01 -7.39
N ASP A 347 -3.99 14.59 -6.67
CA ASP A 347 -3.16 13.46 -7.02
C ASP A 347 -3.90 12.16 -6.77
N LEU A 348 -3.83 11.25 -7.74
CA LEU A 348 -4.44 9.93 -7.63
C LEU A 348 -3.91 9.19 -6.39
N SER A 349 -2.63 9.35 -6.05
CA SER A 349 -2.01 8.77 -4.87
C SER A 349 -2.74 9.12 -3.57
N VAL A 350 -3.06 10.40 -3.36
CA VAL A 350 -3.82 10.89 -2.19
C VAL A 350 -5.21 10.25 -2.14
N GLN A 351 -5.90 10.21 -3.28
CA GLN A 351 -7.24 9.63 -3.33
C GLN A 351 -7.22 8.09 -3.14
N LEU A 352 -6.20 7.40 -3.63
CA LEU A 352 -6.00 5.97 -3.39
C LEU A 352 -5.73 5.67 -1.92
N SER A 353 -4.94 6.51 -1.25
CA SER A 353 -4.66 6.41 0.18
C SER A 353 -5.92 6.58 1.04
N GLY A 354 -6.76 7.58 0.74
CA GLY A 354 -8.07 7.74 1.38
C GLY A 354 -9.01 6.55 1.17
N TRP A 355 -9.08 6.00 -0.05
CA TRP A 355 -9.86 4.79 -0.31
C TRP A 355 -9.30 3.57 0.44
N MET A 356 -7.97 3.36 0.39
CA MET A 356 -7.28 2.27 1.08
C MET A 356 -7.56 2.29 2.58
N LEU A 357 -7.57 3.48 3.20
CA LEU A 357 -7.90 3.66 4.61
C LEU A 357 -9.36 3.28 4.93
N MET A 358 -10.31 3.61 4.06
CA MET A 358 -11.72 3.22 4.28
C MET A 358 -11.91 1.71 4.18
N GLU A 359 -11.23 1.04 3.25
CA GLU A 359 -11.23 -0.43 3.15
C GLU A 359 -10.57 -1.05 4.38
N ALA A 360 -9.42 -0.53 4.83
CA ALA A 360 -8.74 -0.97 6.04
C ALA A 360 -9.64 -0.83 7.29
N ALA A 361 -10.35 0.29 7.43
CA ALA A 361 -11.28 0.54 8.52
C ALA A 361 -12.47 -0.42 8.52
N HIS A 362 -12.98 -0.79 7.33
CA HIS A 362 -14.02 -1.81 7.21
C HIS A 362 -13.50 -3.19 7.64
N THR A 363 -12.32 -3.60 7.16
CA THR A 363 -11.71 -4.89 7.51
C THR A 363 -11.54 -5.04 9.03
N VAL A 364 -11.00 -4.02 9.70
CA VAL A 364 -10.84 -4.09 11.17
C VAL A 364 -12.20 -3.96 11.88
N ALA A 365 -13.17 -3.21 11.38
CA ALA A 365 -14.48 -3.15 12.03
C ALA A 365 -15.26 -4.48 11.96
N GLY A 366 -15.07 -5.27 10.91
CA GLY A 366 -15.69 -6.59 10.77
C GLY A 366 -15.15 -7.65 11.74
N ASP A 367 -13.87 -7.57 12.10
CA ASP A 367 -13.19 -8.52 13.00
C ASP A 367 -13.65 -8.41 14.48
N GLU A 368 -14.34 -7.32 14.86
CA GLU A 368 -14.98 -7.22 16.19
C GLU A 368 -16.18 -8.17 16.35
N SER A 369 -16.70 -8.74 15.25
CA SER A 369 -17.88 -9.62 15.26
C SER A 369 -17.60 -11.05 15.75
N GLY A 370 -16.32 -11.45 15.86
CA GLY A 370 -15.91 -12.82 16.13
C GLY A 370 -16.33 -13.82 15.02
N PRO A 371 -15.83 -15.07 15.07
CA PRO A 371 -16.35 -16.12 14.19
C PRO A 371 -17.80 -16.40 14.58
N VAL A 372 -18.71 -16.38 13.61
CA VAL A 372 -20.03 -17.01 13.78
C VAL A 372 -19.78 -18.48 14.07
N PRO A 373 -20.23 -19.02 15.22
CA PRO A 373 -20.04 -20.43 15.52
C PRO A 373 -20.66 -21.27 14.40
N ALA A 374 -19.93 -22.28 13.94
CA ALA A 374 -20.42 -23.25 12.98
C ALA A 374 -21.56 -24.06 13.61
N GLY A 375 -22.76 -23.48 13.62
CA GLY A 375 -24.01 -24.14 13.98
C GLY A 375 -24.68 -24.65 12.71
N GLU A 376 -24.69 -25.98 12.60
CA GLU A 376 -25.78 -26.81 12.06
C GLU A 376 -26.51 -26.25 10.83
N ARG A 377 -26.07 -26.70 9.65
CA ARG A 377 -26.99 -26.92 8.54
C ARG A 377 -27.22 -28.42 8.44
N ASP A 378 -28.40 -28.83 8.93
CA ASP A 378 -29.06 -30.08 8.55
C ASP A 378 -29.21 -30.20 7.02
#